data_AF-A0A0D2J0Y0-F1
#
_entry.id   AF-A0A0D2J0Y0-F1
#
_cell.length_a   1.000
_cell.length_b   1.000
_cell.length_c   1.000
_cell.angle_alpha   90.00
_cell.angle_beta   90.00
_cell.angle_gamma   90.00
#
_symmetry.space_group_name_H-M   'P 1'
#
loop_
_entity.id
_entity.type
_entity.pdbx_description
1 polymer ?
#
loop_
_entity_poly.entity_id
_entity_poly.type
_entity_poly.pdbx_seq_one_letter_code
_entity_poly.pdbx_strand_id
1 'polypeptide(L)'
;MPRTKRLLSVDVNFPLWAQIKSVRVCESKFGPCLVLETTVRAGSYVLGFKVEPQETLDYVHKEISSLWQVYSQSPVFGVQYDASNVRGDAAAALQEAAAARARAEEDECVVADEACARADTWAAACYCADGGGEARGPVFSPELGLAVEAPRDPSVTVRQLWCVM
;
A
#
# COMPACT_ATOMS: atom_id res chain seq x y z
N MET A 1 12.83 32.02 -32.20
CA MET A 1 12.97 31.33 -30.91
C MET A 1 11.63 30.71 -30.53
N PRO A 2 11.45 29.38 -30.64
CA PRO A 2 10.18 28.76 -30.28
C PRO A 2 10.13 28.54 -28.77
N ARG A 3 9.14 29.13 -28.11
CA ARG A 3 8.78 28.84 -26.72
C ARG A 3 8.15 27.46 -26.68
N THR A 4 8.90 26.46 -26.22
CA THR A 4 8.37 25.14 -25.86
C THR A 4 7.29 25.31 -24.80
N LYS A 5 6.02 25.14 -25.21
CA LYS A 5 4.90 24.96 -24.29
C LYS A 5 5.15 23.64 -23.55
N ARG A 6 5.68 23.71 -22.33
CA ARG A 6 5.74 22.56 -21.44
C ARG A 6 4.31 22.20 -21.02
N LEU A 7 3.88 20.99 -21.35
CA LEU A 7 2.67 20.40 -20.83
C LEU A 7 2.93 20.06 -19.35
N LEU A 8 2.45 20.90 -18.43
CA LEU A 8 2.51 20.68 -16.98
C LEU A 8 1.50 19.60 -16.51
N SER A 9 0.91 18.82 -17.42
CA SER A 9 -0.18 17.90 -17.08
C SER A 9 0.29 16.51 -16.64
N VAL A 10 1.58 16.19 -16.80
CA VAL A 10 2.13 14.87 -16.44
C VAL A 10 3.13 15.07 -15.32
N ASP A 11 2.61 15.13 -14.10
CA ASP A 11 3.40 15.08 -12.88
C ASP A 11 3.29 13.66 -12.29
N VAL A 12 4.44 13.00 -12.13
CA VAL A 12 4.51 11.77 -11.34
C VAL A 12 4.80 12.19 -9.92
N ASN A 13 3.74 12.37 -9.13
CA ASN A 13 3.91 12.54 -7.70
C ASN A 13 4.22 11.17 -7.10
N PHE A 14 5.34 11.06 -6.41
CA PHE A 14 5.61 9.94 -5.53
C PHE A 14 5.11 10.34 -4.14
N PRO A 15 3.85 10.03 -3.79
CA PRO A 15 3.59 9.89 -2.38
C PRO A 15 4.46 8.70 -1.94
N LEU A 16 4.98 8.72 -0.72
CA LEU A 16 5.69 7.59 -0.13
C LEU A 16 7.10 7.33 -0.67
N TRP A 17 8.08 7.96 -0.03
CA TRP A 17 9.39 7.35 0.19
C TRP A 17 9.31 5.88 0.67
N ALA A 18 8.18 5.49 1.31
CA ALA A 18 7.87 4.10 1.67
C ALA A 18 7.68 3.13 0.48
N GLN A 19 7.38 3.61 -0.73
CA GLN A 19 7.18 2.73 -1.89
C GLN A 19 8.49 2.44 -2.64
N ILE A 20 9.56 3.19 -2.38
CA ILE A 20 10.87 2.99 -3.03
C ILE A 20 11.52 1.75 -2.43
N LYS A 21 11.88 0.80 -3.30
CA LYS A 21 12.62 -0.41 -2.95
C LYS A 21 14.12 -0.18 -3.05
N SER A 22 14.58 0.43 -4.14
CA SER A 22 15.99 0.77 -4.31
C SER A 22 16.18 1.91 -5.31
N VAL A 23 17.27 2.63 -5.12
CA VAL A 23 17.75 3.70 -5.99
C VAL A 23 19.12 3.27 -6.50
N ARG A 24 19.32 3.28 -7.82
CA ARG A 24 20.58 2.88 -8.45
C ARG A 24 20.96 3.85 -9.56
N VAL A 25 22.26 4.06 -9.77
CA VAL A 25 22.77 4.74 -10.97
C VAL A 25 23.16 3.67 -11.98
N CYS A 26 22.67 3.79 -13.20
CA CYS A 26 22.99 2.87 -14.30
C CYS A 26 23.39 3.65 -15.54
N GLU A 27 24.29 3.08 -16.34
CA GLU A 27 24.58 3.59 -17.68
C GLU A 27 23.52 3.08 -18.67
N SER A 28 22.75 3.99 -19.26
CA SER A 28 21.78 3.70 -20.30
C SER A 28 22.35 4.05 -21.67
N LYS A 29 21.66 3.62 -22.73
CA LYS A 29 21.98 3.97 -24.13
C LYS A 29 22.08 5.48 -24.38
N PHE A 30 21.51 6.29 -23.48
CA PHE A 30 21.47 7.74 -23.55
C PHE A 30 22.42 8.45 -22.55
N GLY A 31 23.29 7.71 -21.88
CA GLY A 31 24.17 8.21 -20.80
C GLY A 31 23.74 7.73 -19.41
N PRO A 32 24.39 8.22 -18.35
CA PRO A 32 24.06 7.83 -16.98
C PRO A 32 22.65 8.30 -16.60
N CYS A 33 21.92 7.42 -15.95
CA CYS A 33 20.56 7.66 -15.49
C CYS A 33 20.37 7.15 -14.06
N LEU A 34 19.52 7.86 -13.32
CA LEU A 34 19.02 7.45 -12.02
C LEU A 34 17.84 6.50 -12.24
N VAL A 35 17.92 5.30 -11.68
CA VAL A 35 16.86 4.29 -11.75
C VAL A 35 16.23 4.13 -10.37
N LEU A 36 14.91 4.32 -10.30
CA LEU A 36 14.09 4.09 -9.12
C LEU A 36 13.25 2.82 -9.33
N GLU A 37 13.33 1.91 -8.38
CA GLU A 37 12.48 0.71 -8.34
C GLU A 37 11.49 0.82 -7.20
N THR A 38 10.22 0.53 -7.47
CA THR A 38 9.18 0.48 -6.42
C THR A 38 8.99 -0.93 -5.87
N THR A 39 8.40 -1.01 -4.68
CA THR A 39 8.01 -2.28 -4.05
C THR A 39 6.93 -3.01 -4.86
N VAL A 40 6.85 -4.33 -4.68
CA VAL A 40 5.87 -5.19 -5.38
C VAL A 40 4.43 -4.78 -5.05
N ARG A 41 4.18 -4.34 -3.81
CA ARG A 41 2.88 -3.84 -3.35
C ARG A 41 2.40 -2.63 -4.16
N ALA A 42 3.32 -1.82 -4.66
CA ALA A 42 3.03 -0.65 -5.48
C ALA A 42 3.06 -0.94 -6.99
N GLY A 43 3.21 -2.20 -7.43
CA GLY A 43 3.19 -2.57 -8.84
C GLY A 43 4.57 -2.69 -9.51
N SER A 44 5.67 -2.69 -8.76
CA SER A 44 7.04 -2.96 -9.26
C SER A 44 7.45 -2.12 -10.49
N TYR A 45 7.21 -0.82 -10.43
CA TYR A 45 7.62 0.11 -11.49
C TYR A 45 9.13 0.35 -11.47
N VAL A 46 9.72 0.46 -12.66
CA VAL A 46 11.11 0.83 -12.89
C VAL A 46 11.13 2.15 -13.64
N LEU A 47 11.59 3.21 -12.99
CA LEU A 47 11.56 4.57 -13.50
C LEU A 47 12.98 5.08 -13.70
N GLY A 48 13.33 5.41 -14.94
CA GLY A 48 14.66 5.91 -15.31
C GLY A 48 14.63 7.41 -15.60
N PHE A 49 15.42 8.18 -14.85
CA PHE A 49 15.57 9.62 -15.02
C PHE A 49 16.96 9.95 -15.54
N LYS A 50 17.01 10.68 -16.65
CA LYS A 50 18.27 11.22 -17.18
C LYS A 50 18.47 12.62 -16.60
N VAL A 51 19.62 12.84 -15.96
CA VAL A 51 20.01 14.12 -15.38
C VAL A 51 21.37 14.51 -15.98
N GLU A 52 21.45 15.70 -16.56
CA GLU A 52 22.69 16.32 -17.04
C GLU A 52 22.84 17.65 -16.28
N PRO A 53 24.02 18.03 -15.74
CA PRO A 53 25.35 17.37 -15.77
C PRO A 53 25.49 16.11 -14.88
N GLN A 54 26.57 15.33 -15.05
CA GLN A 54 26.80 14.13 -14.21
C GLN A 54 27.00 14.46 -12.72
N GLU A 55 27.64 15.58 -12.41
CA GLU A 55 27.88 15.99 -11.02
C GLU A 55 26.59 16.18 -10.22
N THR A 56 25.53 16.67 -10.86
CA THR A 56 24.22 16.83 -10.22
C THR A 56 23.51 15.49 -10.03
N LEU A 57 23.75 14.52 -10.91
CA LEU A 57 23.21 13.16 -10.76
C LEU A 57 23.76 12.50 -9.49
N ASP A 58 25.08 12.57 -9.28
CA ASP A 58 25.72 11.99 -8.09
C ASP A 58 25.27 12.67 -6.80
N TYR A 59 25.08 14.00 -6.84
CA TYR A 59 24.54 14.75 -5.72
C TYR A 59 23.11 14.32 -5.39
N VAL A 60 22.21 14.30 -6.39
CA VAL A 60 20.80 13.92 -6.23
C VAL A 60 20.68 12.47 -5.77
N HIS A 61 21.49 11.56 -6.31
CA HIS A 61 21.52 10.16 -5.89
C HIS A 61 21.87 10.02 -4.39
N LYS A 62 22.88 10.75 -3.91
CA LYS A 62 23.27 10.76 -2.49
C LYS A 62 22.18 11.35 -1.61
N GLU A 63 21.58 12.46 -2.02
CA GLU A 63 20.52 13.13 -1.26
C GLU A 63 19.29 12.24 -1.13
N ILE A 64 18.80 11.66 -2.24
CA ILE A 64 17.66 10.74 -2.24
C ILE A 64 17.95 9.52 -1.38
N SER A 65 19.15 8.93 -1.51
CA SER A 65 19.53 7.75 -0.72
C SER A 65 19.58 8.06 0.77
N SER A 66 20.16 9.19 1.16
CA SER A 66 20.24 9.62 2.56
C SER A 66 18.84 9.88 3.13
N LEU A 67 17.99 10.60 2.40
CA LEU A 67 16.64 10.92 2.84
C LEU A 67 15.76 9.68 2.94
N TRP A 68 15.89 8.73 2.00
CA TRP A 68 15.22 7.44 2.06
C TRP A 68 15.67 6.60 3.25
N GLN A 69 16.97 6.58 3.59
CA GLN A 69 17.48 5.89 4.77
C GLN A 69 16.92 6.48 6.07
N VAL A 70 16.90 7.81 6.20
CA VAL A 70 16.31 8.48 7.37
C VAL A 70 14.81 8.17 7.47
N TYR A 71 14.09 8.28 6.36
CA TYR A 71 12.66 7.95 6.32
C TYR A 71 12.37 6.48 6.66
N SER A 72 13.24 5.56 6.26
CA SER A 72 13.10 4.14 6.58
C SER A 72 13.28 3.84 8.06
N GLN A 73 14.03 4.66 8.80
CA GLN A 73 14.17 4.54 10.25
C GLN A 73 12.98 5.13 10.99
N SER A 74 12.44 6.26 10.52
CA SER A 74 11.29 6.95 11.13
C SER A 74 10.27 7.36 10.07
N PRO A 75 9.39 6.43 9.64
CA PRO A 75 8.44 6.71 8.58
C PRO A 75 7.36 7.69 9.06
N VAL A 76 7.21 8.78 8.32
CA VAL A 76 6.11 9.73 8.53
C VAL A 76 4.93 9.30 7.67
N PHE A 77 3.83 8.88 8.31
CA PHE A 77 2.59 8.45 7.64
C PHE A 77 1.61 9.59 7.35
N GLY A 78 1.90 10.81 7.83
CA GLY A 78 1.04 11.98 7.62
C GLY A 78 -0.26 11.97 8.41
N VAL A 79 -0.40 11.07 9.41
CA VAL A 79 -1.56 11.04 10.31
C VAL A 79 -1.46 12.23 11.27
N GLN A 80 -2.30 13.23 11.04
CA GLN A 80 -2.43 14.39 11.93
C GLN A 80 -3.42 14.06 13.05
N TYR A 81 -3.04 14.37 14.28
CA TYR A 81 -3.88 14.15 15.45
C TYR A 81 -4.13 15.46 16.18
N ASP A 82 -5.37 15.95 16.11
CA ASP A 82 -5.80 17.10 16.89
C ASP A 82 -6.24 16.66 18.29
N ALA A 83 -5.35 16.83 19.26
CA ALA A 83 -5.60 16.48 20.67
C ALA A 83 -6.75 17.27 21.31
N SER A 84 -7.21 18.37 20.68
CA SER A 84 -8.39 19.13 21.11
C SER A 84 -9.71 18.39 20.87
N ASN A 85 -9.77 17.48 19.88
CA ASN A 85 -10.98 16.73 19.52
C ASN A 85 -11.14 15.39 20.25
N VAL A 86 -10.14 14.94 21.01
CA VAL A 86 -10.09 13.56 21.57
C VAL A 86 -9.84 13.57 23.08
N ARG A 87 -10.11 14.68 23.77
CA ARG A 87 -9.83 14.84 25.22
C ARG A 87 -10.59 13.88 26.14
N GLY A 88 -11.54 13.08 25.65
CA GLY A 88 -12.21 12.02 26.41
C GLY A 88 -11.49 10.66 26.33
N ASP A 89 -11.10 10.24 25.13
CA ASP A 89 -10.74 8.83 24.87
C ASP A 89 -9.22 8.61 24.65
N ALA A 90 -8.46 9.70 24.44
CA ALA A 90 -7.03 9.65 24.10
C ALA A 90 -6.14 9.09 25.22
N ALA A 91 -6.41 9.49 26.47
CA ALA A 91 -5.58 9.11 27.61
C ALA A 91 -5.75 7.62 27.93
N ALA A 92 -6.96 7.08 27.77
CA ALA A 92 -7.26 5.66 27.93
C ALA A 92 -6.60 4.83 26.81
N ALA A 93 -6.74 5.26 25.55
CA ALA A 93 -6.13 4.57 24.40
C ALA A 93 -4.59 4.55 24.46
N LEU A 94 -3.96 5.63 24.95
CA LEU A 94 -2.51 5.70 25.09
C LEU A 94 -2.00 4.80 26.23
N GLN A 95 -2.75 4.72 27.35
CA GLN A 95 -2.44 3.78 28.44
C GLN A 95 -2.65 2.33 28.01
N GLU A 96 -3.70 2.02 27.25
CA GLU A 96 -3.91 0.68 26.69
C GLU A 96 -2.83 0.31 25.68
N ALA A 97 -2.42 1.22 24.79
CA ALA A 97 -1.33 0.97 23.84
C ALA A 97 0.01 0.77 24.55
N ALA A 98 0.29 1.53 25.61
CA ALA A 98 1.48 1.36 26.43
C ALA A 98 1.46 0.05 27.24
N ALA A 99 0.31 -0.32 27.81
CA ALA A 99 0.13 -1.59 28.50
C ALA A 99 0.19 -2.80 27.54
N ALA A 100 -0.31 -2.66 26.30
CA ALA A 100 -0.21 -3.67 25.25
C ALA A 100 1.25 -3.86 24.79
N ARG A 101 2.02 -2.77 24.64
CA ARG A 101 3.46 -2.84 24.34
C ARG A 101 4.24 -3.50 25.48
N ALA A 102 3.96 -3.13 26.73
CA ALA A 102 4.60 -3.74 27.90
C ALA A 102 4.28 -5.25 28.04
N ARG A 103 3.07 -5.68 27.66
CA ARG A 103 2.71 -7.11 27.62
C ARG A 103 3.34 -7.86 26.44
N ALA A 104 3.57 -7.19 25.31
CA ALA A 104 4.19 -7.79 24.14
C ALA A 104 5.70 -8.05 24.31
N GLU A 105 6.39 -7.32 25.19
CA GLU A 105 7.82 -7.51 25.46
C GLU A 105 8.13 -8.75 26.32
N GLU A 106 7.12 -9.42 26.91
CA GLU A 106 7.33 -10.56 27.82
C GLU A 106 7.11 -11.95 27.19
N ASP A 107 6.62 -12.04 25.94
CA ASP A 107 6.41 -13.33 25.27
C ASP A 107 6.83 -13.26 23.79
N GLU A 108 8.12 -13.42 23.51
CA GLU A 108 8.57 -13.71 22.15
C GLU A 108 9.73 -14.72 22.12
N CYS A 109 9.37 -16.01 22.13
CA CYS A 109 10.08 -16.99 21.33
C CYS A 109 9.32 -17.12 20.01
N VAL A 110 9.69 -16.37 18.96
CA VAL A 110 9.26 -16.70 17.60
C VAL A 110 9.98 -17.98 17.19
N VAL A 111 9.41 -19.12 17.53
CA VAL A 111 9.71 -20.36 16.82
C VAL A 111 9.02 -20.24 15.47
N ALA A 112 9.81 -20.02 14.42
CA ALA A 112 9.36 -20.08 13.05
C ALA A 112 9.01 -21.53 12.68
N ASP A 113 7.90 -22.05 13.20
CA ASP A 113 7.34 -23.34 12.80
C ASP A 113 6.22 -23.12 11.78
N GLU A 114 6.28 -23.91 10.71
CA GLU A 114 5.34 -23.93 9.57
C GLU A 114 3.86 -24.18 9.98
N ALA A 115 3.58 -24.41 11.27
CA ALA A 115 2.25 -24.52 11.85
C ALA A 115 1.49 -23.18 11.92
N CYS A 116 2.18 -22.04 11.85
CA CYS A 116 1.56 -20.70 11.98
C CYS A 116 0.57 -20.39 10.83
N ALA A 117 0.89 -20.83 9.60
CA ALA A 117 0.04 -20.60 8.43
C ALA A 117 -1.38 -21.20 8.54
N ARG A 118 -1.58 -22.23 9.37
CA ARG A 118 -2.90 -22.85 9.55
C ARG A 118 -3.74 -22.13 10.61
N ALA A 119 -3.11 -21.54 11.63
CA ALA A 119 -3.80 -20.78 12.67
C ALA A 119 -4.40 -19.47 12.14
N ASP A 120 -3.74 -18.83 11.17
CA ASP A 120 -4.15 -17.56 10.58
C ASP A 120 -5.50 -17.66 9.83
N THR A 121 -5.80 -18.81 9.24
CA THR A 121 -7.02 -19.02 8.44
C THR A 121 -8.29 -19.06 9.29
N TRP A 122 -8.23 -19.68 10.47
CA TRP A 122 -9.36 -19.76 11.38
C TRP A 122 -9.63 -18.43 12.09
N ALA A 123 -8.56 -17.77 12.54
CA ALA A 123 -8.67 -16.44 13.14
C ALA A 123 -9.25 -15.42 12.14
N ALA A 124 -8.76 -15.41 10.89
CA ALA A 124 -9.32 -14.57 9.85
C ALA A 124 -10.81 -14.87 9.60
N ALA A 125 -11.20 -16.15 9.54
CA ALA A 125 -12.59 -16.56 9.30
C ALA A 125 -13.57 -16.07 10.39
N CYS A 126 -13.13 -16.02 11.67
CA CYS A 126 -13.98 -15.52 12.76
C CYS A 126 -14.25 -14.01 12.69
N TYR A 127 -13.34 -13.23 12.09
CA TYR A 127 -13.49 -11.78 11.91
C TYR A 127 -13.91 -11.39 10.48
N CYS A 128 -14.22 -12.36 9.61
CA CYS A 128 -14.76 -12.08 8.29
C CYS A 128 -16.17 -11.50 8.41
N ALA A 129 -16.35 -10.24 8.01
CA ALA A 129 -17.65 -9.56 8.01
C ALA A 129 -18.71 -10.28 7.14
N ASP A 130 -18.27 -11.01 6.12
CA ASP A 130 -19.12 -11.66 5.11
C ASP A 130 -19.14 -13.20 5.22
N GLY A 131 -18.66 -13.76 6.34
CA GLY A 131 -18.67 -15.22 6.55
C GLY A 131 -17.67 -16.02 5.71
N GLY A 132 -16.68 -15.36 5.10
CA GLY A 132 -15.47 -16.01 4.56
C GLY A 132 -15.57 -16.54 3.12
N GLY A 133 -16.50 -16.04 2.31
CA GLY A 133 -16.55 -16.34 0.88
C GLY A 133 -15.51 -15.55 0.07
N GLU A 134 -14.86 -16.18 -0.90
CA GLU A 134 -14.13 -15.45 -1.94
C GLU A 134 -15.12 -14.69 -2.83
N ALA A 135 -14.83 -13.41 -3.07
CA ALA A 135 -15.62 -12.59 -3.99
C ALA A 135 -15.53 -13.15 -5.41
N ARG A 136 -16.68 -13.45 -6.02
CA ARG A 136 -16.73 -13.97 -7.38
C ARG A 136 -16.58 -12.83 -8.38
N GLY A 137 -16.13 -13.17 -9.58
CA GLY A 137 -15.92 -12.18 -10.65
C GLY A 137 -17.21 -11.43 -11.03
N PRO A 138 -17.13 -10.14 -11.37
CA PRO A 138 -18.29 -9.37 -11.80
C PRO A 138 -18.78 -9.86 -13.18
N VAL A 139 -20.08 -10.11 -13.29
CA VAL A 139 -20.79 -10.52 -14.51
C VAL A 139 -21.87 -9.49 -14.81
N PHE A 140 -22.05 -9.17 -16.09
CA PHE A 140 -23.12 -8.27 -16.50
C PHE A 140 -24.50 -8.94 -16.37
N SER A 141 -25.40 -8.36 -15.59
CA SER A 141 -26.79 -8.81 -15.50
C SER A 141 -27.67 -7.97 -16.43
N PRO A 142 -28.28 -8.56 -17.47
CA PRO A 142 -29.19 -7.85 -18.36
C PRO A 142 -30.51 -7.44 -17.67
N GLU A 143 -30.91 -8.13 -16.61
CA GLU A 143 -32.14 -7.83 -15.85
C GLU A 143 -32.02 -6.54 -15.03
N LEU A 144 -30.81 -6.24 -14.54
CA LEU A 144 -30.53 -5.06 -13.73
C LEU A 144 -29.79 -3.96 -14.51
N GLY A 145 -29.19 -4.29 -15.66
CA GLY A 145 -28.31 -3.38 -16.41
C GLY A 145 -27.01 -3.02 -15.68
N LEU A 146 -26.62 -3.81 -14.68
CA LEU A 146 -25.47 -3.57 -13.81
C LEU A 146 -24.51 -4.75 -13.81
N ALA A 147 -23.25 -4.50 -13.48
CA ALA A 147 -22.30 -5.55 -13.14
C ALA A 147 -22.61 -6.07 -11.73
N VAL A 148 -22.94 -7.34 -11.62
CA VAL A 148 -23.25 -8.03 -10.37
C VAL A 148 -22.28 -9.17 -10.13
N GLU A 149 -22.11 -9.59 -8.88
CA GLU A 149 -21.36 -10.80 -8.58
C GLU A 149 -22.03 -12.03 -9.21
N ALA A 150 -21.24 -12.97 -9.73
CA ALA A 150 -21.78 -14.22 -10.26
C ALA A 150 -22.57 -14.99 -9.18
N PRO A 151 -23.83 -15.42 -9.43
CA PRO A 151 -24.63 -16.12 -8.43
C PRO A 151 -23.98 -17.43 -7.96
N ARG A 152 -24.33 -17.88 -6.74
CA ARG A 152 -23.77 -19.11 -6.15
C ARG A 152 -23.94 -20.31 -7.07
N ASP A 153 -25.18 -20.48 -7.48
CA ASP A 153 -25.66 -21.52 -8.37
C ASP A 153 -26.23 -20.87 -9.64
N PRO A 154 -25.88 -21.37 -10.83
CA PRO A 154 -26.33 -20.79 -12.11
C PRO A 154 -27.84 -20.92 -12.33
N SER A 155 -28.54 -21.73 -11.54
CA SER A 155 -29.99 -21.91 -11.59
C SER A 155 -30.77 -20.91 -10.74
N VAL A 156 -30.10 -20.12 -9.90
CA VAL A 156 -30.75 -19.12 -9.05
C VAL A 156 -30.81 -17.79 -9.79
N THR A 157 -32.03 -17.28 -9.98
CA THR A 157 -32.25 -15.98 -10.63
C THR A 157 -32.16 -14.85 -9.61
N VAL A 158 -31.73 -13.65 -10.03
CA VAL A 158 -31.71 -12.44 -9.19
C VAL A 158 -33.04 -12.18 -8.51
N ARG A 159 -34.14 -12.43 -9.23
CA ARG A 159 -35.51 -12.32 -8.69
C ARG A 159 -35.76 -13.26 -7.51
N GLN A 160 -35.23 -14.47 -7.53
CA GLN A 160 -35.38 -15.43 -6.42
C GLN A 160 -34.58 -15.02 -5.18
N LEU A 161 -33.44 -14.36 -5.37
CA LEU A 161 -32.66 -13.78 -4.26
C LEU A 161 -33.35 -12.57 -3.62
N TRP A 162 -34.13 -11.83 -4.40
CA TRP A 162 -34.85 -10.63 -3.94
C TRP A 162 -36.24 -10.94 -3.34
N CYS A 163 -36.89 -12.00 -3.81
CA CYS A 163 -38.18 -12.42 -3.30
C CYS A 163 -38.02 -13.10 -1.93
N VAL A 164 -38.24 -12.34 -0.86
CA VAL A 164 -38.46 -12.89 0.48
C VAL A 164 -39.87 -13.48 0.51
N MET A 165 -39.97 -14.80 0.66
CA MET A 165 -41.21 -15.48 1.05
C MET A 165 -41.15 -15.76 2.55
#